data_AF-A0A6V7QB82-F1
#
_entry.id   AF-A0A6V7QB82-F1
#
_cell.length_a   1.000
_cell.length_b   1.000
_cell.length_c   1.000
_cell.angle_alpha   90.00
_cell.angle_beta   90.00
_cell.angle_gamma   90.00
#
_symmetry.space_group_name_H-M   'P 1'
#
loop_
_entity.id
_entity.type
_entity.pdbx_description
1 polymer ?
#
loop_
_entity_poly.entity_id
_entity_poly.type
_entity_poly.pdbx_seq_one_letter_code
_entity_poly.pdbx_strand_id
1 'polypeptide(L)'
;MKILNEAFEEVSWRALPSPMEDAYLDALHTNNMIEYEPEYLVEFENPDIDEKPPMSLRDALEKAKPFLMAYEGIQSQEEWEEAVKETMEKVPHMKELMDMYCGPDRVTAKQQQEELRRVANTLPENIPSSVKRFTDRALLSLQSNPGWGWDKKCQFMDKLVWEVSQHYK
;
A
#
# COMPACT_ATOMS: atom_id res chain seq x y z
N MET A 1 40.05 -22.06 -3.91
CA MET A 1 39.05 -22.31 -4.97
C MET A 1 37.63 -22.06 -4.50
N LYS A 2 37.17 -22.60 -3.37
CA LYS A 2 35.79 -22.38 -2.87
C LYS A 2 35.38 -20.91 -2.72
N ILE A 3 36.21 -20.11 -2.04
CA ILE A 3 35.97 -18.67 -1.80
C ILE A 3 35.93 -17.87 -3.11
N LEU A 4 36.77 -18.24 -4.10
CA LEU A 4 36.80 -17.57 -5.40
C LEU A 4 35.56 -17.91 -6.24
N ASN A 5 35.07 -19.15 -6.16
CA ASN A 5 33.82 -19.52 -6.83
C ASN A 5 32.61 -18.85 -6.16
N GLU A 6 32.52 -18.84 -4.83
CA GLU A 6 31.43 -18.16 -4.12
C GLU A 6 31.41 -16.66 -4.42
N ALA A 7 32.57 -16.00 -4.41
CA ALA A 7 32.68 -14.58 -4.78
C ALA A 7 32.37 -14.34 -6.26
N PHE A 8 32.74 -15.26 -7.16
CA PHE A 8 32.41 -15.15 -8.58
C PHE A 8 30.90 -15.29 -8.82
N GLU A 9 30.25 -16.27 -8.19
CA GLU A 9 28.80 -16.48 -8.29
C GLU A 9 28.01 -15.29 -7.71
N GLU A 10 28.43 -14.74 -6.56
CA GLU A 10 27.80 -13.55 -5.97
C GLU A 10 27.93 -12.33 -6.89
N VAL A 11 29.12 -12.11 -7.47
CA VAL A 11 29.36 -10.97 -8.36
C VAL A 11 28.66 -11.17 -9.71
N SER A 12 28.62 -12.38 -10.25
CA SER A 12 27.92 -12.66 -11.51
C SER A 12 26.42 -12.47 -11.37
N TRP A 13 25.82 -12.86 -10.24
CA TRP A 13 24.41 -12.61 -9.96
C TRP A 13 24.07 -11.12 -9.88
N ARG A 14 24.96 -10.30 -9.31
CA ARG A 14 24.74 -8.85 -9.22
C ARG A 14 25.04 -8.10 -10.53
N ALA A 15 25.94 -8.61 -11.35
CA ALA A 15 26.45 -7.91 -12.52
C ALA A 15 25.72 -8.27 -13.82
N LEU A 16 25.14 -9.47 -13.91
CA LEU A 16 24.46 -9.95 -15.10
C LEU A 16 22.95 -9.91 -14.88
N PRO A 17 22.17 -9.24 -15.76
CA PRO A 17 20.72 -9.27 -15.68
C PRO A 17 20.23 -10.70 -15.89
N SER A 18 19.31 -11.14 -15.04
CA SER A 18 18.68 -12.44 -15.14
C SER A 18 17.22 -12.25 -15.49
N PRO A 19 16.80 -12.65 -16.70
CA PRO A 19 15.40 -12.50 -17.12
C PRO A 19 14.39 -13.16 -16.16
N MET A 20 14.80 -14.22 -15.45
CA MET A 20 13.95 -14.90 -14.49
C MET A 20 13.83 -14.13 -13.18
N GLU A 21 14.92 -13.55 -12.67
CA GLU A 21 14.89 -12.73 -11.47
C GLU A 21 14.17 -11.40 -11.74
N ASP A 22 14.44 -10.77 -12.87
CA ASP A 22 13.75 -9.55 -13.30
C ASP A 22 12.24 -9.78 -13.37
N ALA A 23 11.80 -10.87 -14.02
CA ALA A 23 10.38 -11.23 -14.09
C ALA A 23 9.78 -11.53 -12.70
N TYR A 24 10.55 -12.14 -11.80
CA TYR A 24 10.12 -12.38 -10.42
C TYR A 24 9.97 -11.07 -9.64
N LEU A 25 10.93 -10.15 -9.76
CA LEU A 25 10.90 -8.85 -9.09
C LEU A 25 9.76 -7.98 -9.63
N ASP A 26 9.50 -7.99 -10.93
CA ASP A 26 8.37 -7.29 -11.54
C ASP A 26 7.03 -7.85 -11.04
N ALA A 27 6.90 -9.17 -10.95
CA ALA A 27 5.72 -9.81 -10.38
C ALA A 27 5.54 -9.48 -8.90
N LEU A 28 6.64 -9.53 -8.12
CA LEU A 28 6.63 -9.17 -6.69
C LEU A 28 6.25 -7.70 -6.50
N HIS A 29 6.79 -6.80 -7.31
CA HIS A 29 6.45 -5.38 -7.30
C HIS A 29 4.96 -5.16 -7.58
N THR A 30 4.42 -5.85 -8.59
CA THR A 30 3.00 -5.79 -8.95
C THR A 30 2.11 -6.28 -7.82
N ASN A 31 2.47 -7.42 -7.21
CA ASN A 31 1.72 -7.96 -6.07
C ASN A 31 1.79 -7.01 -4.87
N ASN A 32 2.95 -6.46 -4.54
CA ASN A 32 3.10 -5.53 -3.43
C ASN A 32 2.32 -4.22 -3.62
N MET A 33 2.21 -3.71 -4.86
CA MET A 33 1.31 -2.57 -5.14
C MET A 33 -0.13 -2.89 -4.76
N ILE A 34 -0.60 -4.10 -5.09
CA ILE A 34 -1.98 -4.54 -4.83
C ILE A 34 -2.20 -4.84 -3.34
N GLU A 35 -1.35 -5.67 -2.74
CA GLU A 35 -1.49 -6.18 -1.38
C GLU A 35 -1.34 -5.10 -0.32
N TYR A 36 -0.48 -4.10 -0.57
CA TYR A 36 -0.24 -3.03 0.38
C TYR A 36 -1.14 -1.83 0.16
N GLU A 37 -1.85 -1.72 -0.96
CA GLU A 37 -2.88 -0.69 -1.06
C GLU A 37 -4.02 -1.03 -0.09
N PRO A 38 -4.30 -0.18 0.92
CA PRO A 38 -5.21 -0.55 2.00
C PRO A 38 -6.62 -0.94 1.56
N GLU A 39 -7.07 -0.58 0.34
CA GLU A 39 -8.43 -0.89 -0.14
C GLU A 39 -8.53 -1.14 -1.66
N TYR A 40 -7.53 -1.81 -2.25
CA TYR A 40 -7.64 -2.22 -3.66
C TYR A 40 -8.93 -3.04 -3.87
N LEU A 41 -9.77 -2.60 -4.80
CA LEU A 41 -11.06 -3.23 -5.16
C LEU A 41 -12.12 -3.28 -4.04
N VAL A 42 -12.01 -2.47 -2.98
CA VAL A 42 -13.07 -2.41 -1.96
C VAL A 42 -14.24 -1.56 -2.46
N GLU A 43 -15.47 -2.08 -2.30
CA GLU A 43 -16.68 -1.27 -2.43
C GLU A 43 -16.77 -0.33 -1.23
N PHE A 44 -16.57 0.98 -1.43
CA PHE A 44 -16.55 1.98 -0.36
C PHE A 44 -17.86 2.11 0.46
N GLU A 45 -18.96 1.53 -0.02
CA GLU A 45 -20.23 1.44 0.71
C GLU A 45 -20.33 0.16 1.58
N ASN A 46 -19.27 -0.65 1.62
CA ASN A 46 -19.22 -1.89 2.39
C ASN A 46 -19.29 -1.56 3.89
N PRO A 47 -20.34 -2.01 4.61
CA PRO A 47 -20.49 -1.74 6.04
C PRO A 47 -19.41 -2.39 6.91
N ASP A 48 -18.61 -3.31 6.35
CA ASP A 48 -17.50 -3.99 7.01
C ASP A 48 -16.16 -3.24 6.89
N ILE A 49 -16.11 -2.07 6.22
CA ILE A 49 -14.92 -1.20 6.25
C ILE A 49 -14.75 -0.68 7.68
N ASP A 50 -13.79 -1.25 8.40
CA ASP A 50 -13.55 -0.90 9.80
C ASP A 50 -12.86 0.47 9.89
N GLU A 51 -13.61 1.48 10.29
CA GLU A 51 -13.08 2.83 10.55
C GLU A 51 -12.27 2.92 11.86
N LYS A 52 -12.31 1.88 12.70
CA LYS A 52 -11.56 1.90 13.96
C LYS A 52 -10.07 1.70 13.66
N PRO A 53 -9.18 2.44 14.36
CA PRO A 53 -7.76 2.19 14.25
C PRO A 53 -7.47 0.72 14.53
N PRO A 54 -6.69 0.03 13.68
CA PRO A 54 -6.36 -1.36 13.90
C PRO A 54 -5.65 -1.48 15.26
N MET A 55 -5.95 -2.56 15.99
CA MET A 55 -5.27 -2.85 17.25
C MET A 55 -3.75 -2.97 17.03
N SER A 56 -2.96 -2.74 18.08
CA SER A 56 -1.51 -2.86 17.94
C SER A 56 -1.14 -4.28 17.52
N LEU A 57 -0.08 -4.43 16.71
CA LEU A 57 0.36 -5.76 16.26
C LEU A 57 0.63 -6.68 17.45
N ARG A 58 1.18 -6.13 18.54
CA ARG A 58 1.44 -6.91 19.75
C ARG A 58 0.16 -7.42 20.40
N ASP A 59 -0.87 -6.59 20.50
CA ASP A 59 -2.16 -7.01 21.04
C ASP A 59 -2.84 -8.04 20.12
N ALA A 60 -2.67 -7.89 18.79
CA ALA A 60 -3.17 -8.86 17.82
C ALA A 60 -2.49 -10.22 17.97
N LEU A 61 -1.15 -10.23 18.14
CA LEU A 61 -0.37 -11.44 18.40
C LEU A 61 -0.80 -12.11 19.70
N GLU A 62 -0.98 -11.36 20.80
CA GLU A 62 -1.45 -11.93 22.07
C GLU A 62 -2.88 -12.48 21.98
N LYS A 63 -3.76 -11.85 21.20
CA LYS A 63 -5.11 -12.37 20.93
C LYS A 63 -5.09 -13.66 20.12
N ALA A 64 -4.17 -13.77 19.16
CA ALA A 64 -4.00 -14.94 18.29
C ALA A 64 -3.07 -16.02 18.87
N LYS A 65 -2.41 -15.74 20.01
CA LYS A 65 -1.44 -16.60 20.68
C LYS A 65 -1.82 -18.08 20.76
N PRO A 66 -2.99 -18.49 21.27
CA PRO A 66 -3.31 -19.92 21.39
C PRO A 66 -3.35 -20.62 20.03
N PHE A 67 -3.73 -19.91 18.96
CA PHE A 67 -3.72 -20.43 17.60
C PHE A 67 -2.31 -20.49 17.03
N LEU A 68 -1.55 -19.40 17.13
CA LEU A 68 -0.19 -19.31 16.60
C LEU A 68 0.76 -20.30 17.27
N MET A 69 0.65 -20.48 18.59
CA MET A 69 1.45 -21.47 19.30
C MET A 69 1.15 -22.90 18.82
N ALA A 70 -0.12 -23.24 18.56
CA ALA A 70 -0.49 -24.54 18.03
C ALA A 70 -0.03 -24.75 16.57
N TYR A 71 -0.13 -23.70 15.74
CA TYR A 71 0.21 -23.75 14.32
C TYR A 71 1.73 -23.85 14.09
N GLU A 72 2.51 -23.03 14.80
CA GLU A 72 3.98 -23.02 14.71
C GLU A 72 4.64 -24.10 15.59
N GLY A 73 3.84 -24.85 16.37
CA GLY A 73 4.34 -25.91 17.24
C GLY A 73 5.08 -25.42 18.49
N ILE A 74 4.91 -24.16 18.88
CA ILE A 74 5.53 -23.54 20.06
C ILE A 74 4.95 -24.19 21.33
N GLN A 75 5.82 -24.77 22.16
CA GLN A 75 5.41 -25.52 23.36
C GLN A 75 5.54 -24.69 24.63
N SER A 76 6.40 -23.66 24.64
CA SER A 76 6.71 -22.89 25.84
C SER A 76 6.35 -21.41 25.72
N GLN A 77 6.14 -20.77 26.87
CA GLN A 77 5.94 -19.32 26.95
C GLN A 77 7.21 -18.55 26.56
N GLU A 78 8.39 -19.10 26.82
CA GLU A 78 9.68 -18.50 26.50
C GLU A 78 9.90 -18.44 24.98
N GLU A 79 9.65 -19.55 24.27
CA GLU A 79 9.69 -19.60 22.81
C GLU A 79 8.69 -18.62 22.16
N TRP A 80 7.50 -18.45 22.75
CA TRP A 80 6.53 -17.45 22.30
C TRP A 80 7.08 -16.03 22.43
N GLU A 81 7.65 -15.69 23.59
CA GLU A 81 8.20 -14.35 23.83
C GLU A 81 9.39 -14.04 22.92
N GLU A 82 10.25 -15.03 22.65
CA GLU A 82 11.35 -14.91 21.69
C GLU A 82 10.84 -14.70 20.25
N ALA A 83 9.85 -15.49 19.81
CA ALA A 83 9.25 -15.34 18.48
C ALA A 83 8.56 -13.98 18.30
N VAL A 84 7.82 -13.50 19.32
CA VAL A 84 7.22 -12.16 19.31
C VAL A 84 8.31 -11.10 19.24
N LYS A 85 9.39 -11.23 20.02
CA LYS A 85 10.50 -10.27 20.00
C LYS A 85 11.16 -10.20 18.62
N GLU A 86 11.51 -11.33 18.02
CA GLU A 86 12.11 -11.38 16.67
C GLU A 86 11.17 -10.75 15.63
N THR A 87 9.88 -11.04 15.73
CA THR A 87 8.86 -10.44 14.85
C THR A 87 8.86 -8.92 15.00
N MET A 88 8.82 -8.41 16.24
CA MET A 88 8.80 -6.99 16.54
C MET A 88 10.07 -6.25 16.07
N GLU A 89 11.22 -6.93 16.03
CA GLU A 89 12.47 -6.37 15.47
C GLU A 89 12.41 -6.21 13.93
N LYS A 90 11.63 -7.04 13.24
CA LYS A 90 11.42 -6.96 11.78
C LYS A 90 10.33 -5.97 11.37
N VAL A 91 9.42 -5.62 12.28
CA VAL A 91 8.29 -4.69 12.02
C VAL A 91 8.72 -3.37 11.36
N PRO A 92 9.81 -2.69 11.78
CA PRO A 92 10.24 -1.45 11.13
C PRO A 92 10.58 -1.63 9.65
N HIS A 93 11.18 -2.75 9.27
CA HIS A 93 11.55 -3.04 7.88
C HIS A 93 10.31 -3.30 7.03
N MET A 94 9.34 -4.06 7.57
CA MET A 94 8.05 -4.25 6.90
C MET A 94 7.31 -2.93 6.74
N LYS A 95 7.35 -2.06 7.75
CA LYS A 95 6.76 -0.73 7.67
C LYS A 95 7.41 0.10 6.55
N GLU A 96 8.74 0.13 6.46
CA GLU A 96 9.44 0.83 5.38
C GLU A 96 9.04 0.28 4.01
N LEU A 97 8.94 -1.05 3.87
CA LEU A 97 8.45 -1.69 2.65
C LEU A 97 7.05 -1.20 2.28
N MET A 98 6.11 -1.24 3.23
CA MET A 98 4.74 -0.75 3.00
C MET A 98 4.74 0.75 2.65
N ASP A 99 5.47 1.58 3.40
CA ASP A 99 5.53 3.03 3.19
C ASP A 99 6.06 3.38 1.78
N MET A 100 6.91 2.55 1.15
CA MET A 100 7.34 2.73 -0.24
C MET A 100 6.20 2.58 -1.26
N TYR A 101 5.21 1.73 -0.99
CA TYR A 101 4.08 1.48 -1.89
C TYR A 101 2.89 2.36 -1.58
N CYS A 102 2.51 2.49 -0.32
CA CYS A 102 1.28 3.17 0.12
C CYS A 102 1.50 4.63 0.46
N GLY A 103 2.76 5.00 0.76
CA GLY A 103 3.09 6.22 1.48
C GLY A 103 2.98 6.05 3.00
N PRO A 104 3.54 7.00 3.77
CA PRO A 104 3.55 6.95 5.24
C PRO A 104 2.18 7.25 5.88
N ASP A 105 1.26 7.81 5.09
CA ASP A 105 -0.04 8.27 5.58
C ASP A 105 -1.01 7.11 5.73
N ARG A 106 -1.49 6.92 6.96
CA ARG A 106 -2.54 5.95 7.27
C ARG A 106 -3.91 6.59 7.05
N VAL A 107 -4.34 6.64 5.79
CA VAL A 107 -5.65 7.17 5.42
C VAL A 107 -6.52 6.00 5.01
N THR A 108 -7.64 5.80 5.70
CA THR A 108 -8.63 4.81 5.26
C THR A 108 -9.13 5.22 3.89
N ALA A 109 -9.43 4.29 3.01
CA ALA A 109 -9.89 4.63 1.67
C ALA A 109 -11.28 5.26 1.65
N LYS A 110 -12.10 5.10 2.71
CA LYS A 110 -13.23 6.02 2.93
C LYS A 110 -12.77 7.48 3.05
N GLN A 111 -11.78 7.78 3.90
CA GLN A 111 -11.20 9.13 4.00
C GLN A 111 -10.56 9.56 2.67
N GLN A 112 -9.87 8.65 1.97
CA GLN A 112 -9.31 8.94 0.65
C GLN A 112 -10.42 9.35 -0.35
N GLN A 113 -11.52 8.59 -0.38
CA GLN A 113 -12.64 8.86 -1.25
C GLN A 113 -13.32 10.19 -0.91
N GLU A 114 -13.58 10.45 0.38
CA GLU A 114 -14.20 11.68 0.84
C GLU A 114 -13.36 12.90 0.46
N GLU A 115 -12.04 12.82 0.63
CA GLU A 115 -11.12 13.90 0.27
C GLU A 115 -11.03 14.12 -1.24
N LEU A 116 -10.89 13.07 -2.05
CA LEU A 116 -10.87 13.23 -3.51
C LEU A 116 -12.21 13.80 -4.04
N ARG A 117 -13.35 13.38 -3.45
CA ARG A 117 -14.67 13.94 -3.76
C ARG A 117 -14.77 15.40 -3.33
N ARG A 118 -14.28 15.75 -2.13
CA ARG A 118 -14.23 17.13 -1.63
C ARG A 118 -13.49 18.01 -2.62
N VAL A 119 -12.31 17.60 -3.08
CA VAL A 119 -11.51 18.34 -4.06
C VAL A 119 -12.26 18.44 -5.40
N ALA A 120 -12.79 17.35 -5.93
CA ALA A 120 -13.57 17.35 -7.17
C ALA A 120 -14.78 18.31 -7.12
N ASN A 121 -15.45 18.41 -5.96
CA ASN A 121 -16.59 19.28 -5.75
C ASN A 121 -16.24 20.78 -5.68
N THR A 122 -14.94 21.14 -5.61
CA THR A 122 -14.50 22.54 -5.70
C THR A 122 -14.43 23.07 -7.13
N LEU A 123 -14.75 22.23 -8.13
CA LEU A 123 -14.86 22.66 -9.52
C LEU A 123 -15.97 23.70 -9.73
N PRO A 124 -15.75 24.70 -10.61
CA PRO A 124 -16.79 25.67 -10.97
C PRO A 124 -18.05 25.04 -11.57
N GLU A 125 -19.23 25.62 -11.34
CA GLU A 125 -20.50 25.12 -11.88
C GLU A 125 -20.65 25.31 -13.40
N ASN A 126 -19.95 26.29 -13.96
CA ASN A 126 -20.01 26.68 -15.37
C ASN A 126 -19.15 25.79 -16.30
N ILE A 127 -18.56 24.70 -15.78
CA ILE A 127 -17.71 23.81 -16.58
C ILE A 127 -18.53 23.03 -17.63
N PRO A 128 -17.93 22.72 -18.80
CA PRO A 128 -18.55 21.83 -19.77
C PRO A 128 -18.82 20.44 -19.19
N SER A 129 -19.89 19.79 -19.65
CA SER A 129 -20.24 18.42 -19.25
C SER A 129 -19.14 17.40 -19.57
N SER A 130 -18.31 17.65 -20.59
CA SER A 130 -17.15 16.85 -20.93
C SER A 130 -16.07 16.88 -19.84
N VAL A 131 -15.83 18.05 -19.25
CA VAL A 131 -14.85 18.25 -18.16
C VAL A 131 -15.36 17.56 -16.90
N LYS A 132 -16.64 17.74 -16.55
CA LYS A 132 -17.25 17.03 -15.42
C LYS A 132 -17.11 15.51 -15.56
N ARG A 133 -17.46 14.96 -16.72
CA ARG A 133 -17.32 13.52 -17.01
C ARG A 133 -15.87 13.04 -16.95
N PHE A 134 -14.91 13.87 -17.34
CA PHE A 134 -13.50 13.55 -17.22
C PHE A 134 -13.09 13.48 -15.74
N THR A 135 -13.47 14.46 -14.93
CA THR A 135 -13.21 14.48 -13.50
C THR A 135 -13.82 13.27 -12.80
N ASP A 136 -15.07 12.91 -13.10
CA ASP A 136 -15.73 11.74 -12.51
C ASP A 136 -14.97 10.43 -12.83
N ARG A 137 -14.45 10.31 -14.05
CA ARG A 137 -13.64 9.16 -14.46
C ARG A 137 -12.26 9.15 -13.82
N ALA A 138 -11.63 10.32 -13.68
CA ALA A 138 -10.36 10.46 -12.99
C ALA A 138 -10.50 10.06 -11.52
N LEU A 139 -11.56 10.52 -10.86
CA LEU A 139 -11.89 10.15 -9.48
C LEU A 139 -12.03 8.62 -9.33
N LEU A 140 -12.82 7.98 -10.21
CA LEU A 140 -12.97 6.52 -10.20
C LEU A 140 -11.64 5.79 -10.44
N SER A 141 -10.82 6.30 -11.36
CA SER A 141 -9.52 5.69 -11.67
C SER A 141 -8.55 5.79 -10.50
N LEU A 142 -8.53 6.92 -9.79
CA LEU A 142 -7.65 7.12 -8.62
C LEU A 142 -8.08 6.29 -7.41
N GLN A 143 -9.39 6.06 -7.26
CA GLN A 143 -9.92 5.20 -6.21
C GLN A 143 -9.45 3.75 -6.35
N SER A 144 -9.23 3.27 -7.58
CA SER A 144 -8.85 1.88 -7.86
C SER A 144 -7.41 1.74 -8.38
N ASN A 145 -6.55 2.73 -8.16
CA ASN A 145 -5.16 2.70 -8.62
C ASN A 145 -4.20 2.32 -7.48
N PRO A 146 -3.71 1.08 -7.45
CA PRO A 146 -2.83 0.58 -6.40
C PRO A 146 -1.38 1.07 -6.56
N GLY A 147 -1.02 1.61 -7.74
CA GLY A 147 0.36 2.03 -8.02
C GLY A 147 0.71 3.45 -7.55
N TRP A 148 -0.26 4.21 -7.08
CA TRP A 148 -0.06 5.59 -6.62
C TRP A 148 -0.37 5.70 -5.13
N GLY A 149 0.61 6.14 -4.34
CA GLY A 149 0.40 6.54 -2.96
C GLY A 149 -0.65 7.65 -2.84
N TRP A 150 -1.21 7.79 -1.63
CA TRP A 150 -2.28 8.76 -1.35
C TRP A 150 -1.88 10.21 -1.72
N ASP A 151 -0.64 10.59 -1.40
CA ASP A 151 -0.06 11.89 -1.72
C ASP A 151 -0.14 12.22 -3.22
N LYS A 152 0.20 11.25 -4.08
CA LYS A 152 0.17 11.41 -5.54
C LYS A 152 -1.27 11.49 -6.07
N LYS A 153 -2.18 10.70 -5.49
CA LYS A 153 -3.62 10.76 -5.82
C LYS A 153 -4.17 12.17 -5.54
N CYS A 154 -3.86 12.75 -4.37
CA CYS A 154 -4.22 14.13 -4.01
C CYS A 154 -3.61 15.15 -4.96
N GLN A 155 -2.28 15.10 -5.18
CA GLN A 155 -1.58 16.04 -6.06
C GLN A 155 -2.18 16.08 -7.46
N PHE A 156 -2.56 14.92 -8.01
CA PHE A 156 -3.21 14.88 -9.31
C PHE A 156 -4.56 15.60 -9.30
N MET A 157 -5.43 15.31 -8.32
CA MET A 157 -6.74 15.94 -8.23
C MET A 157 -6.65 17.44 -7.99
N ASP A 158 -5.78 17.88 -7.10
CA ASP A 158 -5.54 19.30 -6.83
C ASP A 158 -5.10 20.03 -8.10
N LYS A 159 -4.17 19.43 -8.86
CA LYS A 159 -3.71 19.98 -10.13
C LYS A 159 -4.83 20.03 -11.17
N LEU A 160 -5.61 18.95 -11.31
CA LEU A 160 -6.74 18.89 -12.23
C LEU A 160 -7.71 20.03 -11.96
N VAL A 161 -8.13 20.18 -10.70
CA VAL A 161 -9.09 21.21 -10.31
C VAL A 161 -8.52 22.61 -10.48
N TRP A 162 -7.24 22.82 -10.14
CA TRP A 162 -6.57 24.10 -10.33
C TRP A 162 -6.56 24.53 -11.80
N GLU A 163 -6.13 23.66 -12.72
CA GLU A 163 -6.08 23.94 -14.16
C GLU A 163 -7.47 24.27 -14.71
N VAL A 164 -8.47 23.46 -14.39
CA VAL A 164 -9.86 23.70 -14.82
C VAL A 164 -10.36 25.05 -14.28
N SER A 165 -10.08 25.36 -13.02
CA SER A 165 -10.50 26.61 -12.41
C SER A 165 -9.81 27.84 -13.00
N GLN A 166 -8.59 27.73 -13.55
CA GLN A 166 -7.96 28.83 -14.28
C GLN A 166 -8.67 29.12 -15.61
N HIS A 167 -9.19 28.08 -16.28
CA HIS A 167 -9.83 28.20 -17.58
C HIS A 167 -11.32 28.57 -17.52
N TYR A 168 -12.01 28.23 -16.44
CA TYR A 168 -13.47 28.35 -16.31
C TYR A 168 -13.93 29.16 -15.09
N LYS A 169 -13.27 30.28 -14.78
CA LYS A 169 -13.70 31.18 -13.69
C LYS A 169 -15.13 31.68 -13.84
#